data_AF-A0A815BP01-F1
#
_entry.id   AF-A0A815BP01-F1
#
_cell.length_a   1.000
_cell.length_b   1.000
_cell.length_c   1.000
_cell.angle_alpha   90.00
_cell.angle_beta   90.00
_cell.angle_gamma   90.00
#
_symmetry.space_group_name_H-M   'P 1'
#
loop_
_entity.id
_entity.type
_entity.pdbx_description
1 polymer ?
#
loop_
_entity_poly.entity_id
_entity_poly.type
_entity_poly.pdbx_seq_one_letter_code
_entity_poly.pdbx_strand_id
1 'polypeptide(L)'
;MFLYQHTKTGLAGKQRASMLESELQLLSEVGKCHRRGHKLPPSDFVYGLRNIQHDRGVAEALCQSFTEQSRNSPEFILVRDYLALNRAALEAGATTARNQSRFRMIHDIHKKVSLRCSPRVRNTRTFSNDTVFGLPYKPSTPMAQILQNQFANQWLETIQNQQMNLKKQQIDTTAPSNRYHTKTSLLRQVKVPVPLKPFPK
;
A
#
# COMPACT_ATOMS: atom_id res chain seq x y z
N MET A 1 -44.61 -10.00 -30.41
CA MET A 1 -44.06 -9.70 -29.06
C MET A 1 -43.66 -11.02 -28.40
N PHE A 2 -42.45 -11.50 -28.67
CA PHE A 2 -41.97 -12.81 -28.19
C PHE A 2 -40.52 -12.74 -27.71
N LEU A 3 -40.23 -11.79 -26.82
CA LEU A 3 -38.86 -11.52 -26.36
C LEU A 3 -38.21 -12.70 -25.64
N TYR A 4 -38.97 -13.61 -25.05
CA TYR A 4 -38.44 -14.71 -24.24
C TYR A 4 -38.41 -16.08 -24.96
N GLN A 5 -38.79 -16.16 -26.24
CA GLN A 5 -38.81 -17.43 -26.99
C GLN A 5 -37.44 -18.12 -27.08
N HIS A 6 -36.37 -17.33 -27.06
CA HIS A 6 -34.99 -17.81 -27.16
C HIS A 6 -34.36 -18.03 -25.77
N THR A 7 -35.15 -18.03 -24.70
CA THR A 7 -34.70 -18.42 -23.36
C THR A 7 -35.06 -19.88 -23.09
N LYS A 8 -34.32 -20.56 -22.21
CA LYS A 8 -34.55 -21.97 -21.88
C LYS A 8 -35.95 -22.26 -21.34
N THR A 9 -36.54 -21.31 -20.62
CA THR A 9 -37.92 -21.43 -20.11
C THR A 9 -38.98 -21.03 -21.13
N GLY A 10 -38.57 -20.38 -22.23
CA GLY A 10 -39.46 -19.94 -23.30
C GLY A 10 -40.54 -18.99 -22.79
N LEU A 11 -41.80 -19.30 -23.12
CA LEU A 11 -42.97 -18.56 -22.66
C LEU A 11 -43.54 -19.08 -21.32
N ALA A 12 -43.02 -20.20 -20.81
CA ALA A 12 -43.55 -20.85 -19.62
C ALA A 12 -42.87 -20.31 -18.34
N GLY A 13 -43.67 -20.11 -17.29
CA GLY A 13 -43.20 -19.66 -15.98
C GLY A 13 -42.97 -18.14 -15.86
N LYS A 14 -42.38 -17.73 -14.74
CA LYS A 14 -42.17 -16.30 -14.42
C LYS A 14 -41.01 -15.73 -15.23
N GLN A 15 -41.33 -14.93 -16.23
CA GLN A 15 -40.35 -14.19 -17.03
C GLN A 15 -39.67 -13.10 -16.20
N ARG A 16 -38.33 -13.05 -16.25
CA ARG A 16 -37.51 -12.06 -15.56
C ARG A 16 -36.61 -11.36 -16.57
N ALA A 17 -36.46 -10.04 -16.46
CA ALA A 17 -35.57 -9.28 -17.36
C ALA A 17 -34.13 -9.79 -17.35
N SER A 18 -33.63 -10.25 -16.20
CA SER A 18 -32.28 -10.84 -16.04
C SER A 18 -32.03 -12.07 -16.92
N MET A 19 -33.08 -12.70 -17.44
CA MET A 19 -33.00 -13.90 -18.25
C MET A 19 -32.45 -13.64 -19.65
N LEU A 20 -32.65 -12.42 -20.16
CA LEU A 20 -32.07 -11.98 -21.41
C LEU A 20 -30.61 -11.56 -21.26
N GLU A 21 -30.17 -11.29 -20.02
CA GLU A 21 -28.82 -10.85 -19.70
C GLU A 21 -27.86 -12.01 -19.38
N SER A 22 -28.38 -13.21 -19.12
CA SER A 22 -27.58 -14.37 -18.71
C SER A 22 -27.38 -15.35 -19.86
N GLU A 23 -26.13 -15.52 -20.32
CA GLU A 23 -25.75 -16.50 -21.36
C GLU A 23 -26.29 -17.91 -21.08
N LEU A 24 -26.26 -18.36 -19.82
CA LEU A 24 -26.72 -19.69 -19.43
C LEU A 24 -28.23 -19.90 -19.61
N GLN A 25 -29.01 -18.82 -19.65
CA GLN A 25 -30.46 -18.89 -19.77
C GLN A 25 -30.93 -18.71 -21.22
N LEU A 26 -30.03 -18.34 -22.13
CA LEU A 26 -30.29 -18.23 -23.56
C LEU A 26 -30.09 -19.57 -24.26
N LEU A 27 -30.94 -19.85 -25.23
CA LEU A 27 -30.80 -20.98 -26.15
C LEU A 27 -29.94 -20.57 -27.34
N SER A 28 -29.18 -21.52 -27.87
CA SER A 28 -28.52 -21.36 -29.16
C SER A 28 -29.57 -21.36 -30.28
N GLU A 29 -29.61 -20.30 -31.07
CA GLU A 29 -30.45 -20.23 -32.27
C GLU A 29 -29.70 -20.86 -33.45
N VAL A 30 -30.35 -21.76 -34.19
CA VAL A 30 -29.76 -22.40 -35.37
C VAL A 30 -29.47 -21.34 -36.44
N GLY A 31 -28.28 -21.40 -37.04
CA GLY A 31 -27.86 -20.47 -38.09
C GLY A 31 -27.44 -19.08 -37.61
N LYS A 32 -27.37 -18.85 -36.29
CA LYS A 32 -26.87 -17.60 -35.71
C LYS A 32 -25.77 -17.86 -34.71
N CYS A 33 -24.89 -16.86 -34.52
CA CYS A 33 -23.89 -16.91 -33.46
C CYS A 33 -24.56 -16.95 -32.08
N HIS A 34 -23.92 -17.66 -31.14
CA HIS A 34 -24.41 -17.78 -29.77
C HIS A 34 -24.48 -16.40 -29.09
N ARG A 35 -25.61 -16.10 -28.43
CA ARG A 35 -25.82 -14.84 -27.72
C ARG A 35 -25.31 -14.95 -26.29
N ARG A 36 -24.51 -13.97 -25.85
CA ARG A 36 -23.97 -13.91 -24.48
C ARG A 36 -24.83 -13.11 -23.48
N GLY A 37 -25.87 -12.43 -23.94
CA GLY A 37 -26.73 -11.60 -23.09
C GLY A 37 -26.13 -10.26 -22.65
N HIS A 38 -24.99 -9.83 -23.22
CA HIS A 38 -24.43 -8.52 -22.91
C HIS A 38 -25.17 -7.38 -23.63
N LYS A 39 -25.32 -6.24 -22.93
CA LYS A 39 -25.81 -5.00 -23.53
C LYS A 39 -24.75 -4.46 -24.47
N LEU A 40 -25.03 -4.56 -25.77
CA LEU A 40 -24.15 -3.99 -26.78
C LEU A 40 -24.37 -2.47 -26.86
N PRO A 41 -23.31 -1.70 -27.13
CA PRO A 41 -23.42 -0.31 -27.54
C PRO A 41 -24.45 -0.07 -28.67
N PRO A 42 -24.95 1.17 -28.83
CA PRO A 42 -25.85 1.56 -29.92
C PRO A 42 -25.28 1.21 -31.30
N SER A 43 -26.15 1.15 -32.31
CA SER A 43 -25.75 0.79 -33.68
C SER A 43 -24.69 1.73 -34.28
N ASP A 44 -24.60 2.96 -33.79
CA ASP A 44 -23.64 3.96 -34.27
C ASP A 44 -22.24 3.78 -33.65
N PHE A 45 -22.07 2.84 -32.72
CA PHE A 45 -20.79 2.57 -32.10
C PHE A 45 -19.89 1.72 -33.00
N VAL A 46 -18.73 2.30 -33.36
CA VAL A 46 -17.68 1.58 -34.09
C VAL A 46 -16.79 0.83 -33.10
N TYR A 47 -16.78 -0.50 -33.19
CA TYR A 47 -15.88 -1.34 -32.39
C TYR A 47 -14.44 -1.23 -32.89
N GLY A 48 -13.50 -1.47 -31.97
CA GLY A 48 -12.07 -1.42 -32.25
C GLY A 48 -11.42 -0.12 -31.77
N LEU A 49 -10.10 -0.05 -31.90
CA LEU A 49 -9.33 1.13 -31.53
C LEU A 49 -9.17 2.00 -32.77
N ARG A 50 -9.66 3.25 -32.73
CA ARG A 50 -9.31 4.22 -33.77
C ARG A 50 -7.84 4.56 -33.62
N ASN A 51 -7.08 4.47 -34.71
CA ASN A 51 -5.75 5.05 -34.76
C ASN A 51 -5.92 6.58 -34.72
N ILE A 52 -5.84 7.13 -33.51
CA ILE A 52 -5.73 8.57 -33.33
C ILE A 52 -4.30 8.92 -33.71
N GLN A 53 -4.09 9.13 -35.01
CA GLN A 53 -2.85 9.71 -35.50
C GLN A 53 -2.77 11.13 -34.95
N HIS A 54 -1.89 11.35 -33.98
CA HIS A 54 -1.33 12.68 -33.69
C HIS A 54 -0.15 12.89 -34.62
N ASP A 55 -0.38 12.72 -35.92
CA ASP A 55 0.61 12.98 -36.93
C ASP A 55 0.70 14.49 -37.05
N ARG A 56 1.51 15.07 -36.16
CA ARG A 56 2.12 16.37 -36.39
C ARG A 56 2.71 16.32 -37.79
N GLY A 57 2.18 17.12 -38.70
CA GLY A 57 2.54 17.04 -40.13
C GLY A 57 4.04 17.23 -40.34
N VAL A 58 4.54 16.90 -41.54
CA VAL A 58 5.98 16.96 -41.86
C VAL A 58 6.62 18.31 -41.48
N ALA A 59 5.88 19.41 -41.64
CA ALA A 59 6.34 20.74 -41.25
C ALA A 59 6.61 20.87 -39.73
N GLU A 60 5.77 20.29 -38.88
CA GLU A 60 5.96 20.30 -37.42
C GLU A 60 7.11 19.39 -36.98
N ALA A 61 7.35 18.29 -37.71
CA ALA A 61 8.52 17.42 -37.48
C ALA A 61 9.84 18.12 -37.84
N LEU A 62 9.85 18.90 -38.93
CA LEU A 62 11.03 19.66 -39.38
C LEU A 62 11.29 20.92 -38.54
N CYS A 63 10.23 21.59 -38.07
CA CYS A 63 10.34 22.79 -37.24
C CYS A 63 10.38 22.52 -35.73
N GLN A 64 10.56 21.26 -35.29
CA GLN A 64 10.65 20.96 -33.87
C GLN A 64 11.93 21.58 -33.28
N SER A 65 11.81 22.79 -32.72
CA SER A 65 12.83 23.34 -31.83
C SER A 65 12.99 22.37 -30.67
N PHE A 66 14.21 21.87 -30.45
CA PHE A 66 14.60 21.14 -29.25
C PHE A 66 14.52 22.08 -28.03
N THR A 67 13.33 22.55 -27.69
CA THR A 67 13.08 22.91 -26.31
C THR A 67 13.04 21.56 -25.63
N GLU A 68 14.14 21.18 -24.99
CA GLU A 68 14.21 20.01 -24.14
C GLU A 68 13.03 20.08 -23.18
N GLN A 69 11.93 19.43 -23.55
CA GLN A 69 10.82 19.20 -22.66
C GLN A 69 11.46 18.39 -21.54
N SER A 70 11.66 19.04 -20.40
CA SER A 70 12.30 18.50 -19.21
C SER A 70 11.84 17.06 -18.98
N ARG A 71 12.59 16.10 -19.52
CA ARG A 71 12.37 14.65 -19.32
C ARG A 71 12.80 14.23 -17.90
N ASN A 72 13.08 15.22 -17.06
CA ASN A 72 13.63 15.07 -15.73
C ASN A 72 12.59 15.26 -14.63
N SER A 73 11.29 15.33 -14.94
CA SER A 73 10.30 15.06 -13.89
C SER A 73 10.30 13.53 -13.65
N PRO A 74 10.73 13.04 -12.47
CA PRO A 74 10.51 11.64 -12.15
C PRO A 74 9.03 11.36 -12.30
N GLU A 75 8.67 10.51 -13.25
CA GLU A 75 7.30 10.13 -13.49
C GLU A 75 6.84 9.32 -12.26
N PHE A 76 6.08 9.99 -11.39
CA PHE A 76 5.56 9.41 -10.17
C PHE A 76 4.15 8.90 -10.42
N ILE A 77 3.89 7.68 -9.98
CA ILE A 77 2.52 7.18 -9.85
C ILE A 77 2.10 7.26 -8.38
N LEU A 78 0.84 7.63 -8.18
CA LEU A 78 0.20 7.53 -6.88
C LEU A 78 -0.24 6.08 -6.69
N VAL A 79 0.33 5.43 -5.69
CA VAL A 79 -0.02 4.04 -5.31
C VAL A 79 -0.60 4.08 -3.92
N ARG A 80 -1.63 3.26 -3.67
CA ARG A 80 -2.25 3.16 -2.35
C ARG A 80 -1.22 2.77 -1.28
N ASP A 81 -1.16 3.52 -0.19
CA ASP A 81 -0.26 3.24 0.93
C ASP A 81 -0.94 2.42 2.01
N TYR A 82 -0.81 1.09 1.91
CA TYR A 82 -1.41 0.17 2.88
C TYR A 82 -0.85 0.32 4.30
N LEU A 83 0.38 0.81 4.46
CA LEU A 83 0.98 0.90 5.79
C LEU A 83 0.39 2.09 6.57
N ALA A 84 0.32 3.25 5.91
CA ALA A 84 -0.32 4.43 6.47
C ALA A 84 -1.82 4.19 6.69
N LEU A 85 -2.49 3.55 5.74
CA LEU A 85 -3.91 3.20 5.86
C LEU A 85 -4.16 2.26 7.02
N ASN A 86 -3.37 1.19 7.17
CA ASN A 86 -3.54 0.26 8.30
C ASN A 86 -3.29 0.92 9.65
N ARG A 87 -2.30 1.82 9.74
CA ARG A 87 -2.04 2.60 10.97
C ARG A 87 -3.24 3.48 11.32
N ALA A 88 -3.72 4.27 10.36
CA ALA A 88 -4.91 5.12 10.56
C ALA A 88 -6.16 4.30 10.91
N ALA A 89 -6.32 3.12 10.30
CA ALA A 89 -7.41 2.21 10.62
C ALA A 89 -7.32 1.70 12.07
N LEU A 90 -6.11 1.39 12.56
CA LEU A 90 -5.90 0.98 13.94
C LEU A 90 -6.14 2.14 14.92
N GLU A 91 -5.68 3.34 14.60
CA GLU A 91 -5.94 4.56 15.39
C GLU A 91 -7.44 4.87 15.48
N ALA A 92 -8.19 4.62 14.41
CA ALA A 92 -9.65 4.74 14.36
C ALA A 92 -10.40 3.56 15.01
N GLY A 93 -9.70 2.58 15.60
CA GLY A 93 -10.31 1.43 16.27
C GLY A 93 -10.81 0.32 15.34
N ALA A 94 -10.46 0.34 14.05
CA ALA A 94 -10.77 -0.73 13.11
C ALA A 94 -9.82 -1.92 13.27
N THR A 95 -10.07 -2.74 14.31
CA THR A 95 -9.26 -3.92 14.65
C THR A 95 -9.71 -5.19 13.91
N THR A 96 -10.97 -5.29 13.50
CA THR A 96 -11.49 -6.45 12.74
C THR A 96 -11.26 -6.30 11.24
N ALA A 97 -11.02 -7.41 10.52
CA ALA A 97 -10.83 -7.44 9.07
C ALA A 97 -11.98 -6.76 8.28
N ARG A 98 -13.23 -6.94 8.72
CA ARG A 98 -14.40 -6.30 8.09
C ARG A 98 -14.37 -4.77 8.25
N ASN A 99 -13.95 -4.29 9.41
CA ASN A 99 -13.84 -2.86 9.70
C ASN A 99 -12.65 -2.24 8.94
N GLN A 100 -11.52 -2.96 8.84
CA GLN A 100 -10.39 -2.60 7.98
C GLN A 100 -10.81 -2.48 6.51
N SER A 101 -11.59 -3.43 6.00
CA SER A 101 -12.11 -3.39 4.63
C SER A 101 -13.01 -2.17 4.39
N ARG A 102 -13.93 -1.88 5.33
CA ARG A 102 -14.75 -0.66 5.28
C ARG A 102 -13.93 0.61 5.35
N PHE A 103 -12.97 0.67 6.25
CA PHE A 103 -12.06 1.81 6.40
C PHE A 103 -11.29 2.07 5.08
N ARG A 104 -10.83 1.02 4.40
CA ARG A 104 -10.20 1.10 3.08
C ARG A 104 -11.11 1.55 1.94
N MET A 105 -12.43 1.43 2.06
CA MET A 105 -13.35 1.92 1.04
C MET A 105 -13.61 3.43 1.19
N ILE A 106 -13.54 3.93 2.43
CA ILE A 106 -13.85 5.33 2.77
C ILE A 106 -12.59 6.20 2.72
N HIS A 107 -11.46 5.66 3.16
CA HIS A 107 -10.20 6.40 3.25
C HIS A 107 -9.23 6.00 2.15
N ASP A 108 -8.81 7.01 1.39
CA ASP A 108 -7.91 6.81 0.26
C ASP A 108 -6.56 7.51 0.49
N ILE A 109 -5.63 6.76 1.06
CA ILE A 109 -4.28 7.24 1.37
C ILE A 109 -3.32 6.74 0.30
N HIS A 110 -2.65 7.67 -0.37
CA HIS A 110 -1.73 7.40 -1.46
C HIS A 110 -0.31 7.85 -1.14
N LYS A 111 0.67 7.14 -1.69
CA LYS A 111 2.07 7.54 -1.72
C LYS A 111 2.57 7.70 -3.15
N LYS A 112 3.44 8.67 -3.37
CA LYS A 112 4.15 8.85 -4.63
C LYS A 112 5.23 7.78 -4.75
N VAL A 113 5.18 6.99 -5.82
CA VAL A 113 6.18 5.98 -6.16
C VAL A 113 6.79 6.34 -7.50
N SER A 114 8.11 6.45 -7.55
CA SER A 114 8.82 6.66 -8.81
C SER A 114 8.63 5.44 -9.72
N LEU A 115 8.23 5.64 -10.98
CA LEU A 115 8.09 4.56 -11.95
C LEU A 115 9.40 3.83 -12.20
N ARG A 116 10.55 4.52 -12.10
CA ARG A 116 11.89 3.90 -12.14
C ARG A 116 12.14 2.90 -11.00
N CYS A 117 11.41 3.02 -9.90
CA CYS A 117 11.56 2.18 -8.70
C CYS A 117 10.43 1.15 -8.54
N SER A 118 9.41 1.17 -9.42
CA SER A 118 8.30 0.23 -9.37
C SER A 118 8.81 -1.21 -9.52
N PRO A 119 8.48 -2.14 -8.59
CA PRO A 119 8.92 -3.54 -8.68
C PRO A 119 8.51 -4.22 -9.99
N ARG A 120 7.42 -3.77 -10.64
CA ARG A 120 6.98 -4.27 -11.95
C ARG A 120 7.92 -3.86 -13.09
N VAL A 121 8.54 -2.68 -13.02
CA VAL A 121 9.52 -2.21 -14.02
C VAL A 121 10.90 -2.82 -13.73
N ARG A 122 11.20 -3.14 -12.46
CA ARG A 122 12.46 -3.78 -12.05
C ARG A 122 12.61 -5.25 -12.48
N ASN A 123 11.61 -5.82 -13.13
CA ASN A 123 11.63 -7.22 -13.61
C ASN A 123 12.14 -7.38 -15.04
N THR A 124 12.53 -6.32 -15.74
CA THR A 124 13.46 -6.45 -16.88
C THR A 124 14.88 -6.58 -16.34
N ARG A 125 15.14 -7.61 -15.53
CA ARG A 125 16.51 -7.97 -15.16
C ARG A 125 17.13 -8.55 -16.42
N THR A 126 18.02 -7.79 -17.06
CA THR A 126 18.94 -8.34 -18.04
C THR A 126 19.81 -9.35 -17.32
N PHE A 127 19.55 -10.63 -17.55
CA PHE A 127 20.34 -11.72 -17.03
C PHE A 127 21.67 -11.74 -17.81
N SER A 128 22.81 -11.84 -17.11
CA SER A 128 24.09 -12.07 -17.78
C SER A 128 24.09 -13.46 -18.44
N ASN A 129 24.95 -13.68 -19.44
CA ASN A 129 25.03 -14.97 -20.14
C ASN A 129 25.41 -16.14 -19.22
N ASP A 130 26.00 -15.87 -18.06
CA ASP A 130 26.33 -16.85 -17.01
C ASP A 130 25.19 -17.05 -15.99
N THR A 131 24.01 -16.46 -16.22
CA THR A 131 22.89 -16.61 -15.30
C THR A 131 22.33 -18.02 -15.42
N VAL A 132 22.44 -18.79 -14.32
CA VAL A 132 21.75 -20.07 -14.19
C VAL A 132 20.30 -19.80 -13.81
N PHE A 133 19.36 -20.29 -14.62
CA PHE A 133 17.93 -20.25 -14.32
C PHE A 133 17.55 -21.44 -13.44
N GLY A 134 16.93 -21.17 -12.29
CA GLY A 134 16.51 -22.18 -11.33
C GLY A 134 16.12 -21.56 -9.99
N LEU A 135 15.48 -22.34 -9.12
CA LEU A 135 15.25 -21.93 -7.74
C LEU A 135 16.59 -22.10 -7.00
N PRO A 136 17.20 -21.04 -6.44
CA PRO A 136 18.43 -21.21 -5.67
C PRO A 136 18.17 -22.20 -4.53
N TYR A 137 19.19 -22.99 -4.17
CA TYR A 137 19.09 -23.86 -3.01
C TYR A 137 18.67 -23.02 -1.80
N LYS A 138 17.51 -23.34 -1.23
CA LYS A 138 17.07 -22.70 0.01
C LYS A 138 18.11 -23.05 1.07
N PRO A 139 18.76 -22.07 1.72
CA PRO A 139 19.71 -22.39 2.77
C PRO A 139 19.02 -23.29 3.80
N SER A 140 19.72 -24.31 4.27
CA SER A 140 19.19 -25.19 5.30
C SER A 140 18.79 -24.35 6.51
N THR A 141 17.72 -24.76 7.17
CA THR A 141 17.32 -24.12 8.43
C THR A 141 18.53 -24.17 9.37
N PRO A 142 18.96 -23.04 9.99
CA PRO A 142 20.16 -22.99 10.80
C PRO A 142 19.94 -23.74 12.12
N MET A 143 19.99 -25.07 12.05
CA MET A 143 19.56 -25.98 13.11
C MET A 143 20.37 -25.77 14.39
N ALA A 144 21.67 -25.51 14.26
CA ALA A 144 22.52 -25.19 15.41
C ALA A 144 22.02 -23.97 16.19
N GLN A 145 21.57 -22.91 15.49
CA GLN A 145 21.05 -21.70 16.14
C GLN A 145 19.71 -21.94 16.84
N ILE A 146 18.87 -22.81 16.27
CA ILE A 146 17.59 -23.22 16.86
C ILE A 146 17.83 -24.07 18.11
N LEU A 147 18.69 -25.09 18.02
CA LEU A 147 19.04 -25.97 19.14
C LEU A 147 19.66 -25.20 20.30
N GLN A 148 20.44 -24.16 20.00
CA GLN A 148 21.05 -23.25 20.97
C GLN A 148 20.11 -22.11 21.43
N ASN A 149 18.85 -22.09 20.96
CA ASN A 149 17.85 -21.06 21.26
C ASN A 149 18.33 -19.61 21.00
N GLN A 150 19.20 -19.42 20.00
CA GLN A 150 19.83 -18.13 19.72
C GLN A 150 18.82 -17.05 19.34
N PHE A 151 17.77 -17.41 18.60
CA PHE A 151 16.75 -16.44 18.16
C PHE A 151 15.93 -15.87 19.33
N ALA A 152 15.64 -16.68 20.35
CA ALA A 152 14.98 -16.18 21.56
C ALA A 152 15.90 -15.22 22.32
N ASN A 153 17.19 -15.56 22.42
CA ASN A 153 18.18 -14.70 23.06
C ASN A 153 18.34 -13.36 22.31
N GLN A 154 18.43 -13.39 20.98
CA GLN A 154 18.45 -12.19 20.13
C GLN A 154 17.21 -11.35 20.33
N TRP A 155 16.03 -11.96 20.42
CA TRP A 155 14.79 -11.24 20.66
C TRP A 155 14.79 -10.54 22.03
N LEU A 156 15.20 -11.24 23.09
CA LEU A 156 15.35 -10.64 24.42
C LEU A 156 16.33 -9.46 24.41
N GLU A 157 17.45 -9.61 23.71
CA GLU A 157 18.45 -8.55 23.53
C GLU A 157 17.86 -7.35 22.79
N THR A 158 17.09 -7.56 21.71
CA THR A 158 16.42 -6.46 20.99
C THR A 158 15.43 -5.72 21.88
N ILE A 159 14.67 -6.42 22.72
CA ILE A 159 13.75 -5.80 23.68
C ILE A 159 14.51 -4.98 24.71
N GLN A 160 15.57 -5.55 25.28
CA GLN A 160 16.38 -4.85 26.27
C GLN A 160 17.01 -3.59 25.68
N ASN A 161 17.55 -3.68 24.46
CA ASN A 161 18.11 -2.53 23.75
C ASN A 161 17.05 -1.47 23.46
N GLN A 162 15.83 -1.85 23.05
CA GLN A 162 14.72 -0.91 22.86
C GLN A 162 14.37 -0.20 24.18
N GLN A 163 14.25 -0.93 25.29
CA GLN A 163 13.98 -0.34 26.60
C GLN A 163 15.08 0.63 27.04
N MET A 164 16.34 0.26 26.85
CA MET A 164 17.49 1.12 27.16
C MET A 164 17.49 2.38 26.31
N ASN A 165 17.18 2.28 25.01
CA ASN A 165 17.07 3.42 24.13
C ASN A 165 15.93 4.37 24.52
N LEU A 166 14.77 3.82 24.91
CA LEU A 166 13.65 4.62 25.43
C LEU A 166 14.03 5.36 26.73
N LYS A 167 14.73 4.69 27.66
CA LYS A 167 15.23 5.34 28.88
C LYS A 167 16.23 6.45 28.58
N LYS A 168 17.17 6.24 27.63
CA LYS A 168 18.11 7.28 27.19
C LYS A 168 17.38 8.47 26.60
N GLN A 169 16.42 8.26 25.71
CA GLN A 169 15.59 9.34 25.15
C GLN A 169 14.80 10.11 26.23
N GLN A 170 14.31 9.43 27.27
CA GLN A 170 13.69 10.09 28.41
C GLN A 170 14.70 10.91 29.22
N ILE A 171 15.92 10.41 29.44
CA ILE A 171 17.00 11.16 30.10
C ILE A 171 17.41 12.38 29.26
N ASP A 172 17.54 12.23 27.94
CA ASP A 172 17.92 13.33 27.03
C ASP A 172 16.82 14.41 26.93
N THR A 173 15.53 14.02 26.97
CA THR A 173 14.40 14.97 27.02
C THR A 173 14.21 15.61 28.39
N THR A 174 14.66 14.96 29.47
CA THR A 174 14.66 15.51 30.83
C THR A 174 15.96 16.25 31.18
N ALA A 175 17.00 16.14 30.34
CA ALA A 175 18.22 16.93 30.47
C ALA A 175 17.85 18.42 30.51
N PRO A 176 18.36 19.19 31.48
CA PRO A 176 17.93 20.57 31.67
C PRO A 176 18.46 21.44 30.54
N SER A 177 17.65 21.64 29.50
CA SER A 177 17.71 22.83 28.65
C SER A 177 17.48 24.04 29.53
N ASN A 178 18.55 24.67 30.03
CA ASN A 178 18.61 25.94 30.77
C ASN A 178 17.27 26.34 31.45
N ARG A 179 16.71 25.45 32.27
CA ARG A 179 15.39 25.66 32.86
C ARG A 179 15.60 26.61 34.02
N TYR A 180 15.00 27.80 33.94
CA TYR A 180 15.00 28.77 35.03
C TYR A 180 14.65 28.08 36.34
N HIS A 181 15.56 28.11 37.32
CA HIS A 181 15.27 27.58 38.64
C HIS A 181 14.15 28.39 39.28
N THR A 182 13.08 27.73 39.72
CA THR A 182 12.07 28.41 40.55
C THR A 182 12.69 28.78 41.90
N LYS A 183 12.29 29.92 42.49
CA LYS A 183 12.76 30.42 43.80
C LYS A 183 12.77 29.34 44.90
N THR A 184 11.78 28.44 44.88
CA THR A 184 11.68 27.29 45.79
C THR A 184 12.79 26.24 45.61
N SER A 185 13.24 25.99 44.38
CA SER A 185 14.37 25.08 44.10
C SER A 185 15.69 25.66 44.62
N LEU A 186 15.89 26.96 44.47
CA LEU A 186 17.09 27.65 44.96
C LEU A 186 17.16 27.62 46.50
N LEU A 187 16.04 27.89 47.18
CA LEU A 187 15.97 27.86 48.65
C LEU A 187 16.25 26.47 49.25
N ARG A 188 15.98 25.38 48.52
CA ARG A 188 16.31 24.00 48.98
C ARG A 188 17.79 23.68 48.92
N GLN A 189 18.57 24.36 48.07
CA GLN A 189 20.01 24.18 47.99
C GLN A 189 20.75 24.91 49.12
N VAL A 190 20.13 25.95 49.69
CA VAL A 190 20.67 26.68 50.84
C VAL A 190 20.42 25.88 52.12
N LYS A 191 21.46 25.20 52.62
CA LYS A 191 21.44 24.60 53.95
C LYS A 191 21.65 25.71 54.98
N VAL A 192 20.62 26.02 55.76
CA VAL A 192 20.74 26.94 56.90
C VAL A 192 21.51 26.20 58.00
N PRO A 193 22.64 26.75 58.50
CA PRO A 193 23.41 26.10 59.55
C PRO A 193 22.56 26.02 60.83
N VAL A 194 22.36 24.81 61.33
CA VAL A 194 21.65 24.57 62.59
C VAL A 194 22.65 24.78 63.72
N PRO A 195 22.38 25.67 64.69
CA PRO A 195 23.26 25.84 65.84
C PRO A 195 23.28 24.56 66.67
N LEU A 196 24.49 24.03 66.90
CA LEU A 196 24.71 22.83 67.69
C LEU A 196 24.32 23.10 69.15
N LYS A 197 23.28 22.41 69.65
CA LYS A 197 22.99 22.38 71.08
C LYS A 197 24.04 21.51 71.78
N PRO A 198 24.69 22.00 72.85
CA PRO A 198 25.65 21.19 73.60
C PRO A 198 24.93 20.03 74.31
N PHE A 199 25.55 18.85 74.26
CA PHE A 199 25.04 17.65 74.93
C PHE A 199 25.10 17.81 76.46
N PRO A 200 24.04 17.46 77.20
CA PRO A 200 24.07 17.45 78.65
C PRO A 200 24.99 16.33 79.16
N LYS A 201 25.78 16.65 80.20
CA LYS A 201 26.71 15.74 80.88
C LYS A 201 25.98 14.71 81.73
#